data_AF-A0A183DUF2-F1
#
_entry.id   AF-A0A183DUF2-F1
#
_cell.length_a   1.000
_cell.length_b   1.000
_cell.length_c   1.000
_cell.angle_alpha   90.00
_cell.angle_beta   90.00
_cell.angle_gamma   90.00
#
_symmetry.space_group_name_H-M   'P 1'
#
loop_
_entity.id
_entity.type
_entity.pdbx_description
1 polymer ?
#
loop_
_entity_poly.entity_id
_entity_poly.type
_entity_poly.pdbx_seq_one_letter_code
_entity_poly.pdbx_strand_id
1 'polypeptide(L)' 'MIDNFGMAPCERTDRVPEGKSAHTLLLSGIYRGGYEFLAKIRFVLDPVDKTVTMNLLLRRELYKGYL' A
#
# COMPACT_ATOMS: atom_id res chain seq x y z
N MET A 1 5.80 2.59 7.30
CA MET A 1 4.76 1.59 6.96
C MET A 1 5.25 0.60 5.92
N ILE A 2 5.92 1.06 4.86
CA ILE A 2 6.50 0.20 3.81
C ILE A 2 7.41 -0.89 4.43
N ASP A 3 8.32 -0.49 5.33
CA ASP A 3 9.22 -1.42 6.03
C ASP A 3 8.51 -2.48 6.89
N ASN A 4 7.30 -2.19 7.37
CA ASN A 4 6.53 -3.12 8.21
C ASN A 4 5.91 -4.27 7.40
N PHE A 5 5.68 -4.04 6.10
CA PHE A 5 5.06 -5.02 5.23
C PHE A 5 6.09 -5.89 4.50
N GLY A 6 7.36 -5.51 4.44
CA GLY A 6 8.35 -6.24 3.62
C GLY A 6 7.97 -6.29 2.13
N MET A 7 7.17 -5.33 1.67
CA MET A 7 6.73 -5.19 0.27
C MET A 7 7.37 -3.94 -0.34
N ALA A 8 7.53 -3.94 -1.66
CA ALA A 8 8.09 -2.82 -2.40
C ALA A 8 6.97 -1.89 -2.91
N PRO A 9 7.21 -0.57 -2.96
CA PRO A 9 6.29 0.37 -3.58
C PRO A 9 6.24 0.20 -5.10
N CYS A 10 5.03 0.19 -5.64
CA CYS A 10 4.78 0.21 -7.07
C CYS A 10 4.69 1.65 -7.57
N GLU A 11 5.07 1.90 -8.83
CA GLU A 11 4.80 3.16 -9.55
C GLU A 11 5.28 4.44 -8.84
N ARG A 12 6.30 4.33 -7.98
CA ARG A 12 6.81 5.44 -7.14
C ARG A 12 5.76 6.05 -6.20
N THR A 13 4.74 5.27 -5.85
CA THR A 13 3.67 5.67 -4.91
C THR A 13 4.14 5.77 -3.47
N ASP A 14 5.42 5.53 -3.17
CA ASP A 14 6.09 5.90 -1.92
C ASP A 14 6.28 7.42 -1.77
N ARG A 15 6.19 8.18 -2.87
CA ARG A 15 6.37 9.63 -2.86
C ARG A 15 5.03 10.35 -2.80
N VAL A 16 4.80 11.07 -1.71
CA VAL A 16 3.62 11.94 -1.55
C VAL A 16 3.88 13.26 -2.28
N PRO A 17 3.07 13.67 -3.26
CA PRO A 17 3.19 14.99 -3.88
C PRO A 17 2.92 16.11 -2.87
N GLU A 18 3.62 17.23 -2.99
CA GLU A 18 3.45 18.38 -2.10
C GLU A 18 2.03 18.94 -2.15
N GLY A 19 1.53 19.41 -1.01
CA GLY A 19 0.19 20.01 -0.89
C GLY A 19 -0.97 19.01 -0.95
N LYS A 20 -0.72 17.71 -0.98
CA LYS A 20 -1.78 16.68 -0.97
C LYS A 20 -2.13 16.24 0.44
N SER A 21 -3.40 16.36 0.81
CA SER A 21 -3.98 15.80 2.03
C SER A 21 -4.45 14.35 1.88
N ALA A 22 -4.41 13.79 0.67
CA ALA A 22 -4.75 12.41 0.42
C ALA A 22 -3.72 11.76 -0.52
N HIS A 23 -3.36 10.52 -0.24
CA HIS A 23 -2.34 9.79 -0.99
C HIS A 23 -2.71 8.31 -1.10
N THR A 24 -2.34 7.68 -2.22
CA THR A 24 -2.52 6.24 -2.41
C THR A 24 -1.15 5.60 -2.58
N LEU A 25 -0.82 4.68 -1.68
CA LEU A 25 0.36 3.82 -1.72
C LEU A 25 -0.04 2.47 -2.28
N LEU A 26 0.68 2.02 -3.31
CA LEU A 26 0.56 0.70 -3.90
C LEU A 26 1.80 -0.11 -3.51
N LEU A 27 1.58 -1.31 -3.00
CA LEU A 27 2.65 -2.23 -2.61
C LEU A 27 2.45 -3.58 -3.31
N SER A 28 3.57 -4.19 -3.68
CA SER A 28 3.63 -5.58 -4.14
C SER A 28 4.83 -6.27 -3.51
N GLY A 29 4.67 -7.53 -3.17
CA GLY A 29 5.78 -8.35 -2.71
C GLY A 29 5.36 -9.66 -2.09
N ILE A 30 6.35 -10.40 -1.62
CA ILE A 30 6.14 -11.64 -0.89
C ILE A 30 5.95 -11.28 0.57
N TYR A 31 4.77 -11.57 1.10
CA TYR A 31 4.49 -11.45 2.52
C TYR A 31 4.58 -12.82 3.20
N ARG A 32 4.66 -12.80 4.53
CA ARG A 32 4.79 -13.94 5.44
C ARG A 32 4.22 -15.25 4.87
N GLY A 33 5.04 -16.30 4.84
CA GLY A 33 4.65 -17.62 4.32
C GLY A 33 4.90 -17.83 2.83
N GLY A 34 5.60 -16.92 2.15
CA GLY A 34 6.02 -17.09 0.75
C GLY A 34 4.92 -16.77 -0.27
N TYR A 35 3.84 -16.13 0.15
CA TYR A 35 2.73 -15.76 -0.73
C TYR A 35 2.91 -14.36 -1.28
N GLU A 36 2.60 -14.19 -2.57
CA GLU A 36 2.58 -12.88 -3.20
C GLU A 36 1.30 -12.13 -2.83
N PHE A 37 1.46 -10.86 -2.49
CA PHE A 37 0.37 -9.97 -2.14
C PHE A 37 0.48 -8.66 -2.89
N LEU A 38 -0.69 -8.09 -3.17
CA LEU A 38 -0.89 -6.73 -3.63
C LEU A 38 -1.64 -5.97 -2.55
N ALA A 39 -1.15 -4.78 -2.18
CA ALA A 39 -1.86 -3.90 -1.26
C ALA A 39 -2.09 -2.52 -1.88
N LYS A 40 -3.28 -1.99 -1.62
CA LYS A 40 -3.64 -0.61 -1.91
C LYS A 40 -4.01 0.07 -0.60
N ILE A 41 -3.27 1.11 -0.25
CA ILE A 41 -3.46 1.85 0.99
C ILE A 41 -3.78 3.30 0.65
N ARG A 42 -4.95 3.78 1.06
CA ARG A 42 -5.33 5.20 0.91
C ARG A 42 -5.23 5.91 2.25
N PHE A 43 -4.42 6.95 2.29
CA PHE A 43 -4.27 7.84 3.44
C PHE A 43 -5.05 9.13 3.20
N VAL A 44 -5.67 9.65 4.25
CA VAL A 44 -6.28 10.99 4.29
C VAL A 44 -5.85 11.66 5.59
N LEU A 45 -5.18 12.80 5.47
CA LEU A 45 -4.83 13.69 6.57
C LEU A 45 -6.02 14.61 6.85
N ASP A 46 -6.51 14.57 8.08
CA ASP A 46 -7.45 15.56 8.58
C ASP A 46 -6.68 16.86 8.90
N PRO A 47 -7.02 18.00 8.28
CA PRO A 47 -6.30 19.25 8.48
C PRO A 47 -6.54 19.87 9.86
N VAL A 48 -7.63 19.51 10.55
CA VAL A 48 -8.06 20.10 11.83
C VAL A 48 -7.27 19.50 12.98
N ASP A 49 -7.28 18.17 13.12
CA ASP A 49 -6.66 17.47 14.25
C ASP A 49 -5.32 16.80 13.90
N LYS A 50 -4.87 16.90 12.63
CA LYS A 50 -3.64 16.30 12.10
C LYS A 50 -3.59 14.78 12.19
N THR A 51 -4.75 14.13 12.29
CA THR A 51 -4.84 12.67 12.26
C THR A 51 -4.81 12.14 10.84
N VAL A 52 -4.38 10.88 10.68
CA VAL A 52 -4.40 10.19 9.39
C VAL A 52 -5.38 9.03 9.45
N THR A 53 -6.41 9.09 8.62
CA THR A 53 -7.29 7.96 8.38
C THR A 53 -6.75 7.10 7.25
N MET A 54 -6.85 5.78 7.40
CA MET A 54 -6.32 4.83 6.44
C MET A 54 -7.37 3.82 6.01
N ASN A 55 -7.47 3.59 4.70
CA ASN A 55 -8.18 2.44 4.12
C ASN A 55 -7.14 1.48 3.52
N LEU A 56 -7.11 0.23 4.02
CA LEU A 56 -6.19 -0.81 3.58
C LEU A 56 -6.97 -1.93 2.87
N LEU A 57 -6.65 -2.15 1.61
CA LEU A 57 -7.07 -3.30 0.82
C LEU A 57 -5.87 -4.20 0.58
N LEU A 58 -6.00 -5.47 0.96
CA LEU A 58 -4.98 -6.48 0.76
C LEU A 58 -5.57 -7.63 -0.06
N ARG A 59 -4.88 -8.00 -1.13
CA ARG A 59 -5.25 -9.13 -1.98
C ARG A 59 -4.06 -10.07 -2.10
N ARG A 60 -4.28 -11.35 -1.82
CA ARG A 60 -3.32 -12.40 -2.18
C ARG A 60 -3.39 -12.62 -3.69
N GLU A 61 -2.24 -12.64 -4.34
CA GLU A 61 -2.17 -13.09 -5.71
C GLU A 61 -2.14 -14.62 -5.71
N LEU A 62 -3.18 -15.22 -6.29
CA LEU A 62 -3.23 -16.66 -6.51
C LEU A 62 -2.74 -16.86 -7.93
N TYR A 63 -1.56 -17.47 -8.09
CA TYR A 63 -1.05 -17.87 -9.39
C TYR A 63 -2.17 -18.61 -10.14
N LYS A 64 -2.69 -17.99 -11.21
CA LYS A 64 -3.42 -18.72 -12.23
C LYS A 64 -2.38 -19.54 -12.98
N GLY A 65 -2.23 -20.79 -12.58
CA GLY A 65 -1.42 -21.75 -13.32
C GLY A 65 -1.88 -21.74 -14.78
N TYR A 66 -0.97 -21.35 -15.68
CA TYR A 66 -0.97 -21.85 -17.04
C TYR A 66 -0.40 -23.27 -16.96
N LEU A 67 -1.30 -24.26 -16.89
CA LEU A 67 -1.13 -25.64 -17.36
C LEU A 67 -2.45 -26.07 -17.99
#